data_AF-A0A369K012-F1
#
_entry.id   AF-A0A369K012-F1
#
_cell.length_a   1.000
_cell.length_b   1.000
_cell.length_c   1.000
_cell.angle_alpha   90.00
_cell.angle_beta   90.00
_cell.angle_gamma   90.00
#
_symmetry.space_group_name_H-M   'P 1'
#
loop_
_entity.id
_entity.type
_entity.pdbx_description
1 polymer ?
#
loop_
_entity_poly.entity_id
_entity_poly.type
_entity_poly.pdbx_seq_one_letter_code
_entity_poly.pdbx_strand_id
1 'polypeptide(L)'
;MPTATTTLKKTISTQISLKGTAPASPSTTNATLRSLYNRAARAFLLRDIPLTYSLIESAFAVIHPPGIVPDALADHRRKWDILRITLESTVYASPPSPHDALPEPLRENQTKSPQALLHGMHSRSLALFSPTKNSLNASLACFPTQVLITLVYSSLRLDCPDVGRVIIEDWLSRRDKYTSPDSVGDAKGGGYEKVLELYCLQVLPKLEQWDYAQEFLEYEGELPATVRESFKKSLKSLQAEVMSSRQPNHSLPLSPSSLQSSLRSYSPAPSTSSSSSSLSTTSTNTIVPSTVRGLPRSHPTLTPLTPANASTTSLSSDSTATPRPSSGHPVLRSRTTESSSTSFSSTVSNFTRSHPQAAALRPTNLSTYALIKASLAPYLTTSKVSTFVLLFVVIPVISLMVRARHRRQKALSLPGGNASSAELARRQLQAGVGDAGLFGRAWGEMVRVVSDTVRMAGSGLV
;
A
#
# COMPACT_ATOMS: atom_id res chain seq x y z
N MET A 1 46.42 -47.87 11.26
CA MET A 1 45.24 -46.96 11.27
C MET A 1 45.73 -45.54 11.05
N PRO A 2 45.13 -44.74 10.15
CA PRO A 2 45.47 -43.33 9.98
C PRO A 2 44.64 -42.43 10.90
N THR A 3 45.27 -41.46 11.57
CA THR A 3 44.59 -40.49 12.44
C THR A 3 44.16 -39.27 11.63
N ALA A 4 42.86 -38.94 11.63
CA ALA A 4 42.33 -37.74 10.98
C ALA A 4 42.32 -36.55 11.95
N THR A 5 43.00 -35.47 11.58
CA THR A 5 43.05 -34.21 12.37
C THR A 5 42.09 -33.18 11.75
N THR A 6 41.00 -32.87 12.44
CA THR A 6 39.97 -31.93 11.96
C THR A 6 40.18 -30.52 12.48
N THR A 7 40.70 -29.62 11.63
CA THR A 7 40.97 -28.21 11.99
C THR A 7 39.69 -27.36 11.89
N LEU A 8 39.04 -27.11 13.03
CA LEU A 8 37.89 -26.19 13.13
C LEU A 8 38.30 -24.72 12.95
N LYS A 9 37.93 -24.10 11.83
CA LYS A 9 38.05 -22.64 11.63
C LYS A 9 36.94 -21.91 12.42
N LYS A 10 37.35 -21.13 13.41
CA LYS A 10 36.46 -20.31 14.24
C LYS A 10 36.06 -19.02 13.51
N THR A 11 34.92 -19.03 12.82
CA THR A 11 34.32 -17.80 12.27
C THR A 11 33.90 -16.86 13.40
N ILE A 12 34.41 -15.63 13.40
CA ILE A 12 34.05 -14.61 14.39
C ILE A 12 32.72 -13.99 13.97
N SER A 13 31.61 -14.47 14.55
CA SER A 13 30.32 -13.81 14.47
C SER A 13 30.20 -12.77 15.57
N THR A 14 30.00 -11.50 15.21
CA THR A 14 29.96 -10.36 16.14
C THR A 14 28.61 -10.24 16.86
N GLN A 15 28.14 -11.32 17.49
CA GLN A 15 26.94 -11.29 18.31
C GLN A 15 27.17 -10.46 19.58
N ILE A 16 26.38 -9.40 19.74
CA ILE A 16 26.35 -8.57 20.96
C ILE A 16 25.62 -9.38 22.06
N SER A 17 26.38 -10.16 22.81
CA SER A 17 25.85 -11.02 23.88
C SER A 17 25.46 -10.18 25.11
N LEU A 18 24.18 -9.80 25.17
CA LEU A 18 23.58 -9.12 26.34
C LEU A 18 23.36 -10.12 27.49
N LYS A 19 24.46 -10.48 28.17
CA LYS A 19 24.44 -11.33 29.37
C LYS A 19 23.97 -10.51 30.58
N GLY A 20 22.73 -10.73 31.02
CA GLY A 20 22.16 -9.98 32.15
C GLY A 20 20.78 -10.46 32.60
N THR A 21 20.66 -11.72 33.05
CA THR A 21 19.40 -12.30 33.54
C THR A 21 19.05 -11.80 34.95
N ALA A 22 18.69 -10.52 35.04
CA ALA A 22 17.94 -9.95 36.15
C ALA A 22 16.52 -9.57 35.62
N PRO A 23 15.47 -9.61 36.46
CA PRO A 23 14.15 -9.12 36.05
C PRO A 23 14.20 -7.60 35.83
N ALA A 24 14.44 -7.19 34.59
CA ALA A 24 14.49 -5.79 34.20
C ALA A 24 13.17 -5.09 34.58
N SER A 25 13.28 -3.98 35.32
CA SER A 25 12.11 -3.24 35.79
C SER A 25 11.24 -2.81 34.60
N PRO A 26 9.89 -2.79 34.73
CA PRO A 26 9.00 -2.51 33.60
C PRO A 26 9.23 -1.13 32.98
N SER A 27 9.81 -0.17 33.70
CA SER A 27 10.25 1.12 33.16
C SER A 27 11.42 0.97 32.17
N THR A 28 12.44 0.16 32.49
CA THR A 28 13.61 -0.05 31.63
C THR A 28 13.26 -0.78 30.33
N THR A 29 12.44 -1.84 30.38
CA THR A 29 11.94 -2.53 29.19
C THR A 29 11.18 -1.59 28.26
N ASN A 30 10.29 -0.76 28.81
CA ASN A 30 9.54 0.25 28.05
C ASN A 30 10.45 1.31 27.42
N ALA A 31 11.48 1.79 28.13
CA ALA A 31 12.46 2.74 27.59
C ALA A 31 13.23 2.15 26.39
N THR A 32 13.72 0.91 26.53
CA THR A 32 14.42 0.17 25.47
C THR A 32 13.53 -0.02 24.24
N LEU A 33 12.28 -0.47 24.41
CA LEU A 33 11.35 -0.67 23.29
C LEU A 33 10.97 0.64 22.57
N ARG A 34 10.94 1.79 23.26
CA ARG A 34 10.75 3.12 22.64
C ARG A 34 11.98 3.54 21.82
N SER A 35 13.18 3.32 22.35
CA SER A 35 14.44 3.61 21.67
C SER A 35 14.60 2.77 20.39
N LEU A 36 14.38 1.45 20.50
CA LEU A 36 14.40 0.52 19.37
C LEU A 36 13.35 0.89 18.31
N TYR A 37 12.13 1.27 18.70
CA TYR A 37 11.06 1.65 17.76
C TYR A 37 11.43 2.91 16.98
N ASN A 38 11.96 3.93 17.65
CA ASN A 38 12.42 5.15 17.01
C ASN A 38 13.58 4.90 16.03
N ARG A 39 14.46 3.93 16.32
CA ARG A 39 15.53 3.50 15.40
C ARG A 39 14.97 2.72 14.20
N ALA A 40 14.04 1.78 14.44
CA ALA A 40 13.42 0.97 13.39
C ALA A 40 12.57 1.82 12.42
N ALA A 41 11.78 2.76 12.94
CA ALA A 41 11.02 3.70 12.12
C ALA A 41 11.92 4.60 11.25
N ARG A 42 13.08 5.03 11.78
CA ARG A 42 14.09 5.78 10.99
C ARG A 42 14.72 4.91 9.90
N ALA A 43 15.12 3.68 10.23
CA ALA A 43 15.65 2.73 9.25
C ALA A 43 14.63 2.47 8.11
N PHE A 44 13.36 2.28 8.47
CA PHE A 44 12.28 2.05 7.50
C PHE A 44 12.08 3.24 6.54
N LEU A 45 12.07 4.47 7.07
CA LEU A 45 11.97 5.69 6.26
C LEU A 45 13.17 5.88 5.33
N LEU A 46 14.36 5.43 5.74
CA LEU A 46 15.58 5.41 4.92
C LEU A 46 15.67 4.20 3.98
N ARG A 47 14.66 3.32 3.97
CA ARG A 47 14.60 2.05 3.23
C ARG A 47 15.71 1.04 3.57
N ASP A 48 16.30 1.14 4.76
CA ASP A 48 17.22 0.13 5.30
C ASP A 48 16.42 -1.08 5.81
N ILE A 49 16.00 -1.92 4.86
CA ILE A 49 15.18 -3.11 5.13
C ILE A 49 15.88 -4.11 6.07
N PRO A 50 17.19 -4.44 5.93
CA PRO A 50 17.88 -5.34 6.84
C PRO A 50 17.94 -4.82 8.29
N LEU A 51 18.27 -3.53 8.49
CA LEU A 51 18.28 -2.95 9.83
C LEU A 51 16.87 -2.89 10.43
N THR A 52 15.88 -2.47 9.63
CA THR A 52 14.47 -2.42 10.09
C THR A 52 14.01 -3.79 10.56
N TYR A 53 14.26 -4.83 9.76
CA TYR A 53 13.88 -6.20 10.10
C TYR A 53 14.60 -6.71 11.35
N SER A 54 15.92 -6.53 11.46
CA SER A 54 16.68 -6.97 12.65
C SER A 54 16.23 -6.27 13.95
N LEU A 55 15.78 -5.01 13.89
CA LEU A 55 15.24 -4.28 15.03
C LEU A 55 13.82 -4.72 15.40
N ILE A 56 13.00 -5.15 14.43
CA ILE A 56 11.68 -5.74 14.66
C ILE A 56 11.83 -7.11 15.36
N GLU A 57 12.71 -7.98 14.87
CA GLU A 57 13.00 -9.27 15.53
C GLU A 57 13.57 -9.06 16.95
N SER A 58 14.48 -8.10 17.12
CA SER A 58 15.01 -7.73 18.44
C SER A 58 13.94 -7.23 19.41
N ALA A 59 12.85 -6.64 18.92
CA ALA A 59 11.72 -6.21 19.74
C ALA A 59 10.75 -7.36 20.04
N PHE A 60 10.46 -8.24 19.07
CA PHE A 60 9.59 -9.41 19.29
C PHE A 60 10.23 -10.49 20.17
N ALA A 61 11.56 -10.55 20.27
CA ALA A 61 12.25 -11.33 21.30
C ALA A 61 11.96 -10.86 22.76
N VAL A 62 11.42 -9.64 22.93
CA VAL A 62 11.04 -9.07 24.24
C VAL A 62 9.52 -8.96 24.39
N ILE A 63 8.79 -8.77 23.29
CA ILE A 63 7.34 -8.54 23.26
C ILE A 63 6.59 -9.88 23.11
N HIS A 64 6.04 -10.37 24.22
CA HIS A 64 5.31 -11.63 24.32
C HIS A 64 3.79 -11.41 24.37
N PRO A 65 2.94 -12.37 23.96
CA PRO A 65 1.48 -12.27 24.08
C PRO A 65 1.00 -12.04 25.53
N PRO A 66 -0.19 -11.46 25.75
CA PRO A 66 -0.64 -11.07 27.09
C PRO A 66 -0.87 -12.28 28.01
N GLY A 67 -0.18 -12.31 29.16
CA GLY A 67 -0.30 -13.37 30.16
C GLY A 67 -1.08 -12.99 31.44
N ILE A 68 -1.31 -11.69 31.66
CA ILE A 68 -2.03 -11.06 32.77
C ILE A 68 -2.64 -9.75 32.26
N VAL A 69 -3.81 -9.34 32.79
CA VAL A 69 -4.43 -8.02 32.61
C VAL A 69 -4.32 -7.27 33.94
N PRO A 70 -3.95 -5.97 33.99
CA PRO A 70 -3.66 -5.06 32.88
C PRO A 70 -2.31 -5.33 32.20
N ASP A 71 -2.28 -5.13 30.88
CA ASP A 71 -1.16 -5.47 30.02
C ASP A 71 -0.28 -4.26 29.69
N ALA A 72 0.82 -4.10 30.45
CA ALA A 72 1.76 -2.98 30.34
C ALA A 72 2.49 -2.88 28.99
N LEU A 73 2.41 -3.90 28.12
CA LEU A 73 3.02 -3.91 26.78
C LEU A 73 2.01 -3.78 25.64
N ALA A 74 0.71 -3.62 25.90
CA ALA A 74 -0.35 -3.54 24.88
C ALA A 74 -0.03 -2.51 23.78
N ASP A 75 0.37 -1.31 24.22
CA ASP A 75 0.79 -0.19 23.38
C ASP A 75 2.04 -0.49 22.54
N HIS A 76 2.95 -1.30 23.08
CA HIS A 76 4.16 -1.72 22.39
C HIS A 76 3.88 -2.81 21.35
N ARG A 77 3.08 -3.84 21.67
CA ARG A 77 2.59 -4.82 20.66
C ARG A 77 1.93 -4.09 19.49
N ARG A 78 0.98 -3.19 19.77
CA ARG A 78 0.24 -2.45 18.75
C ARG A 78 1.18 -1.68 17.80
N LYS A 79 2.14 -0.94 18.34
CA LYS A 79 3.10 -0.14 17.54
C LYS A 79 4.06 -1.01 16.72
N TRP A 80 4.62 -2.06 17.32
CA TRP A 80 5.57 -2.94 16.64
C TRP A 80 4.92 -3.83 15.57
N ASP A 81 3.69 -4.30 15.80
CA ASP A 81 2.99 -5.12 14.79
C ASP A 81 2.54 -4.28 13.59
N ILE A 82 2.05 -3.06 13.80
CA ILE A 82 1.77 -2.10 12.71
C ILE A 82 3.03 -1.87 11.87
N LEU A 83 4.21 -1.69 12.49
CA LEU A 83 5.47 -1.54 11.77
C LEU A 83 5.87 -2.82 11.01
N ARG A 84 5.66 -4.01 11.59
CA ARG A 84 5.90 -5.31 10.94
C ARG A 84 5.03 -5.51 9.70
N ILE A 85 3.71 -5.34 9.84
CA ILE A 85 2.74 -5.44 8.72
C ILE A 85 3.06 -4.41 7.63
N THR A 86 3.42 -3.18 8.02
CA THR A 86 3.81 -2.11 7.08
C THR A 86 5.12 -2.45 6.35
N LEU A 87 6.10 -3.07 7.02
CA LEU A 87 7.33 -3.54 6.38
C LEU A 87 7.06 -4.67 5.39
N GLU A 88 6.38 -5.73 5.82
CA GLU A 88 6.10 -6.92 4.99
C GLU A 88 5.29 -6.56 3.74
N SER A 89 4.19 -5.80 3.91
CA SER A 89 3.39 -5.32 2.78
C SER A 89 4.13 -4.32 1.87
N THR A 90 5.10 -3.56 2.41
CA THR A 90 5.94 -2.68 1.58
C THR A 90 6.94 -3.45 0.74
N VAL A 91 7.63 -4.41 1.35
CA VAL A 91 8.64 -5.24 0.69
C VAL A 91 7.98 -6.15 -0.36
N TYR A 92 6.78 -6.69 -0.10
CA TYR A 92 6.07 -7.49 -1.08
C TYR A 92 5.50 -6.65 -2.24
N ALA A 93 4.82 -5.54 -1.94
CA ALA A 93 4.23 -4.67 -2.98
C ALA A 93 5.28 -3.87 -3.79
N SER A 94 6.53 -3.83 -3.32
CA SER A 94 7.63 -3.06 -3.93
C SER A 94 8.98 -3.67 -3.51
N PRO A 95 9.36 -4.84 -4.08
CA PRO A 95 10.62 -5.50 -3.72
C PRO A 95 11.83 -4.58 -3.96
N PRO A 96 12.84 -4.59 -3.07
CA PRO A 96 14.09 -3.88 -3.29
C PRO A 96 14.88 -4.52 -4.45
N SER A 97 15.99 -3.89 -4.85
CA SER A 97 16.79 -4.40 -5.98
C SER A 97 17.43 -5.74 -5.63
N PRO A 98 17.75 -6.61 -6.60
CA PRO A 98 18.41 -7.89 -6.33
C PRO A 98 19.84 -7.76 -5.77
N HIS A 99 20.39 -6.54 -5.71
CA HIS A 99 21.65 -6.24 -5.04
C HIS A 99 21.48 -5.92 -3.55
N ASP A 100 20.27 -5.55 -3.11
CA ASP A 100 19.95 -5.33 -1.71
C ASP A 100 19.75 -6.70 -1.02
N ALA A 101 20.60 -7.01 -0.03
CA ALA A 101 20.60 -8.30 0.65
C ALA A 101 19.36 -8.49 1.56
N LEU A 102 18.22 -8.84 0.95
CA LEU A 102 16.94 -9.00 1.64
C LEU A 102 17.02 -10.16 2.67
N PRO A 103 16.58 -9.94 3.93
CA PRO A 103 16.48 -10.98 4.94
C PRO A 103 15.68 -12.20 4.48
N GLU A 104 16.11 -13.39 4.89
CA GLU A 104 15.57 -14.65 4.40
C GLU A 104 14.05 -14.83 4.61
N PRO A 105 13.44 -14.52 5.78
CA PRO A 105 11.99 -14.62 5.94
C PRO A 105 11.20 -13.64 5.06
N LEU A 106 11.77 -12.46 4.76
CA LEU A 106 11.18 -11.50 3.82
C LEU A 106 11.32 -11.97 2.36
N ARG A 107 12.34 -12.77 2.05
CA ARG A 107 12.54 -13.41 0.75
C ARG A 107 11.60 -14.61 0.55
N GLU A 108 11.42 -15.43 1.59
CA GLU A 108 10.41 -16.50 1.63
C GLU A 108 8.98 -15.93 1.49
N ASN A 109 8.72 -14.75 2.04
CA ASN A 109 7.44 -14.07 1.83
C ASN A 109 7.20 -13.69 0.36
N GLN A 110 8.23 -13.43 -0.47
CA GLN A 110 8.05 -13.15 -1.90
C GLN A 110 7.60 -14.37 -2.71
N THR A 111 7.82 -15.59 -2.22
CA THR A 111 7.38 -16.82 -2.93
C THR A 111 5.95 -17.25 -2.57
N LYS A 112 5.27 -16.50 -1.69
CA LYS A 112 3.88 -16.76 -1.26
C LYS A 112 2.91 -15.93 -2.11
N SER A 113 1.67 -16.40 -2.25
CA SER A 113 0.61 -15.55 -2.84
C SER A 113 0.28 -14.37 -1.91
N PRO A 114 -0.29 -13.26 -2.43
CA PRO A 114 -0.67 -12.11 -1.61
C PRO A 114 -1.61 -12.50 -0.46
N GLN A 115 -2.58 -13.37 -0.75
CA GLN A 115 -3.53 -13.90 0.21
C GLN A 115 -2.83 -14.74 1.30
N ALA A 116 -1.91 -15.64 0.92
CA ALA A 116 -1.18 -16.47 1.88
C ALA A 116 -0.29 -15.61 2.81
N LEU A 117 0.32 -14.54 2.28
CA LEU A 117 1.05 -13.58 3.11
C LEU A 117 0.11 -12.87 4.10
N LEU A 118 -1.05 -12.39 3.65
CA LEU A 118 -2.03 -11.70 4.51
C LEU A 118 -2.65 -12.62 5.58
N HIS A 119 -3.03 -13.85 5.25
CA HIS A 119 -3.47 -14.83 6.24
C HIS A 119 -2.37 -15.17 7.24
N GLY A 120 -1.11 -15.20 6.79
CA GLY A 120 0.07 -15.33 7.66
C GLY A 120 0.24 -14.13 8.61
N MET A 121 0.15 -12.89 8.10
CA MET A 121 0.23 -11.68 8.90
C MET A 121 -0.93 -11.62 9.92
N HIS A 122 -2.17 -11.82 9.47
CA HIS A 122 -3.36 -11.87 10.33
C HIS A 122 -3.20 -12.90 11.45
N SER A 123 -2.84 -14.14 11.13
CA SER A 123 -2.65 -15.21 12.13
C SER A 123 -1.57 -14.88 13.16
N ARG A 124 -0.44 -14.27 12.73
CA ARG A 124 0.62 -13.81 13.65
C ARG A 124 0.19 -12.62 14.51
N SER A 125 -0.66 -11.73 13.99
CA SER A 125 -1.27 -10.65 14.77
C SER A 125 -2.27 -11.21 15.79
N LEU A 126 -3.14 -12.14 15.40
CA LEU A 126 -4.07 -12.79 16.34
C LEU A 126 -3.34 -13.49 17.49
N ALA A 127 -2.30 -14.29 17.18
CA ALA A 127 -1.48 -14.96 18.18
C ALA A 127 -0.73 -13.98 19.11
N LEU A 128 -0.40 -12.78 18.62
CA LEU A 128 0.27 -11.73 19.41
C LEU A 128 -0.64 -11.07 20.45
N PHE A 129 -1.94 -10.90 20.16
CA PHE A 129 -2.90 -10.26 21.06
C PHE A 129 -3.77 -11.25 21.85
N SER A 130 -3.80 -12.52 21.48
CA SER A 130 -4.55 -13.57 22.19
C SER A 130 -3.94 -13.89 23.56
N PRO A 131 -4.71 -13.90 24.66
CA PRO A 131 -4.20 -14.27 25.99
C PRO A 131 -3.82 -15.74 26.09
N THR A 132 -2.59 -16.03 26.54
CA THR A 132 -2.03 -17.40 26.51
C THR A 132 -2.74 -18.41 27.41
N LYS A 133 -3.51 -17.95 28.41
CA LYS A 133 -4.15 -18.79 29.42
C LYS A 133 -5.60 -19.17 29.09
N ASN A 134 -6.26 -18.44 28.19
CA ASN A 134 -7.69 -18.63 27.85
C ASN A 134 -7.87 -19.05 26.38
N SER A 135 -7.00 -19.94 25.89
CA SER A 135 -6.89 -20.31 24.47
C SER A 135 -8.16 -20.87 23.83
N LEU A 136 -9.07 -21.46 24.63
CA LEU A 136 -10.35 -22.01 24.14
C LEU A 136 -11.27 -20.95 23.52
N ASN A 137 -11.15 -19.68 23.94
CA ASN A 137 -11.84 -18.54 23.36
C ASN A 137 -10.85 -17.38 23.18
N ALA A 138 -9.94 -17.52 22.21
CA ALA A 138 -9.06 -16.46 21.74
C ALA A 138 -9.89 -15.33 21.09
N SER A 139 -10.46 -14.45 21.92
CA SER A 139 -11.48 -13.49 21.50
C SER A 139 -10.87 -12.31 20.75
N LEU A 140 -11.39 -12.06 19.54
CA LEU A 140 -11.06 -10.89 18.72
C LEU A 140 -11.50 -9.57 19.36
N ALA A 141 -12.31 -9.60 20.42
CA ALA A 141 -12.58 -8.43 21.25
C ALA A 141 -11.30 -7.80 21.87
N CYS A 142 -10.21 -8.58 22.01
CA CYS A 142 -8.90 -8.06 22.44
C CYS A 142 -8.01 -7.56 21.28
N PHE A 143 -8.47 -7.64 20.02
CA PHE A 143 -7.67 -7.29 18.84
C PHE A 143 -7.69 -5.78 18.57
N PRO A 144 -6.54 -5.06 18.62
CA PRO A 144 -6.56 -3.61 18.52
C PRO A 144 -6.95 -3.14 17.12
N THR A 145 -7.98 -2.30 17.04
CA THR A 145 -8.61 -1.84 15.79
C THR A 145 -7.62 -1.18 14.82
N GLN A 146 -6.56 -0.54 15.33
CA GLN A 146 -5.52 0.07 14.51
C GLN A 146 -4.63 -0.97 13.78
N VAL A 147 -4.49 -2.19 14.33
CA VAL A 147 -3.82 -3.32 13.66
C VAL A 147 -4.72 -3.89 12.57
N LEU A 148 -6.03 -4.07 12.86
CA LEU A 148 -7.04 -4.50 11.89
C LEU A 148 -7.07 -3.58 10.66
N ILE A 149 -7.16 -2.27 10.88
CA ILE A 149 -7.11 -1.25 9.83
C ILE A 149 -5.81 -1.35 9.01
N THR A 150 -4.67 -1.65 9.65
CA THR A 150 -3.37 -1.81 8.96
C THR A 150 -3.32 -3.08 8.10
N LEU A 151 -3.90 -4.20 8.56
CA LEU A 151 -4.04 -5.43 7.77
C LEU A 151 -4.95 -5.23 6.56
N VAL A 152 -6.09 -4.56 6.73
CA VAL A 152 -7.03 -4.30 5.62
C VAL A 152 -6.40 -3.34 4.60
N TYR A 153 -5.72 -2.27 5.03
CA TYR A 153 -4.95 -1.42 4.12
C TYR A 153 -3.84 -2.18 3.40
N SER A 154 -3.24 -3.20 4.04
CA SER A 154 -2.28 -4.08 3.37
C SER A 154 -2.95 -4.96 2.32
N SER A 155 -4.18 -5.45 2.55
CA SER A 155 -4.95 -6.20 1.56
C SER A 155 -5.35 -5.35 0.34
N LEU A 156 -5.77 -4.09 0.58
CA LEU A 156 -6.07 -3.12 -0.48
C LEU A 156 -4.83 -2.72 -1.28
N ARG A 157 -3.65 -2.69 -0.64
CA ARG A 157 -2.36 -2.41 -1.29
C ARG A 157 -1.84 -3.59 -2.11
N LEU A 158 -2.16 -4.81 -1.68
CA LEU A 158 -1.79 -6.07 -2.32
C LEU A 158 -2.86 -6.57 -3.31
N ASP A 159 -3.83 -5.71 -3.65
CA ASP A 159 -4.98 -5.93 -4.55
C ASP A 159 -5.78 -7.22 -4.29
N CYS A 160 -5.87 -7.60 -3.01
CA CYS A 160 -6.70 -8.69 -2.50
C CYS A 160 -7.72 -8.15 -1.46
N PRO A 161 -8.71 -7.34 -1.91
CA PRO A 161 -9.76 -6.80 -1.03
C PRO A 161 -10.67 -7.90 -0.45
N ASP A 162 -10.70 -9.08 -1.06
CA ASP A 162 -11.38 -10.28 -0.57
C ASP A 162 -10.89 -10.69 0.83
N VAL A 163 -9.57 -10.75 1.03
CA VAL A 163 -8.98 -11.06 2.34
C VAL A 163 -9.25 -9.94 3.35
N GLY A 164 -9.27 -8.68 2.88
CA GLY A 164 -9.68 -7.53 3.69
C GLY A 164 -11.12 -7.61 4.17
N ARG A 165 -12.05 -8.05 3.32
CA ARG A 165 -13.44 -8.32 3.67
C ARG A 165 -13.53 -9.41 4.74
N VAL A 166 -12.90 -10.57 4.52
CA VAL A 166 -12.92 -11.69 5.48
C VAL A 166 -12.36 -11.29 6.85
N ILE A 167 -11.27 -10.51 6.89
CA ILE A 167 -10.69 -9.99 8.14
C ILE A 167 -11.65 -9.06 8.90
N ILE A 168 -12.43 -8.23 8.18
CA ILE A 168 -13.44 -7.36 8.79
C ILE A 168 -14.66 -8.15 9.27
N GLU A 169 -15.19 -9.06 8.46
CA GLU A 169 -16.35 -9.89 8.81
C GLU A 169 -16.05 -10.80 10.02
N ASP A 170 -14.85 -11.39 10.09
CA ASP A 170 -14.41 -12.18 11.24
C ASP A 170 -14.36 -11.33 12.52
N TRP A 171 -13.76 -10.13 12.45
CA TRP A 171 -13.72 -9.19 13.59
C TRP A 171 -15.12 -8.71 14.02
N LEU A 172 -16.00 -8.37 13.06
CA LEU A 172 -17.38 -7.98 13.35
C LEU A 172 -18.17 -9.12 14.02
N SER A 173 -18.01 -10.35 13.53
CA SER A 173 -18.74 -11.53 14.05
C SER A 173 -18.35 -11.90 15.49
N ARG A 174 -17.12 -11.60 15.92
CA ARG A 174 -16.59 -11.93 17.25
C ARG A 174 -16.39 -10.73 18.17
N ARG A 175 -16.87 -9.54 17.80
CA ARG A 175 -16.83 -8.37 18.69
C ARG A 175 -17.95 -8.47 19.72
N ASP A 176 -17.58 -8.67 20.97
CA ASP A 176 -18.50 -8.46 22.10
C ASP A 176 -18.90 -6.98 22.17
N LYS A 177 -20.21 -6.73 22.13
CA LYS A 177 -20.82 -5.39 22.09
C LYS A 177 -20.82 -4.70 23.45
N TYR A 178 -20.59 -5.44 24.54
CA TYR A 178 -20.80 -4.97 25.91
C TYR A 178 -19.51 -4.70 26.69
N THR A 179 -18.35 -5.21 26.24
CA THR A 179 -17.08 -5.19 27.00
C THR A 179 -16.28 -3.88 27.00
N SER A 180 -16.73 -2.79 26.38
CA SER A 180 -15.89 -1.57 26.23
C SER A 180 -16.56 -0.22 26.57
N PRO A 181 -17.05 0.00 27.82
CA PRO A 181 -17.25 1.35 28.35
C PRO A 181 -15.94 2.03 28.75
N ASP A 182 -15.00 1.30 29.39
CA ASP A 182 -13.87 1.88 30.14
C ASP A 182 -12.47 1.39 29.70
N SER A 183 -12.21 1.32 28.39
CA SER A 183 -10.83 1.26 27.88
C SER A 183 -10.19 2.65 27.95
N VAL A 184 -9.84 3.09 29.16
CA VAL A 184 -9.37 4.45 29.55
C VAL A 184 -8.24 5.05 28.68
N GLY A 185 -7.53 4.23 27.90
CA GLY A 185 -6.50 4.68 26.95
C GLY A 185 -7.00 5.17 25.59
N ASP A 186 -8.12 4.66 25.06
CA ASP A 186 -8.54 4.94 23.67
C ASP A 186 -9.55 6.10 23.61
N ALA A 187 -9.08 7.29 24.01
CA ALA A 187 -9.85 8.53 24.20
C ALA A 187 -10.48 9.14 22.91
N LYS A 188 -10.66 8.34 21.86
CA LYS A 188 -11.45 8.61 20.66
C LYS A 188 -12.12 7.31 20.19
N GLY A 189 -13.37 7.10 20.57
CA GLY A 189 -14.21 5.95 20.19
C GLY A 189 -14.59 5.84 18.70
N GLY A 190 -13.73 6.29 17.78
CA GLY A 190 -13.92 6.22 16.33
C GLY A 190 -13.23 5.02 15.66
N GLY A 191 -12.66 4.07 16.43
CA GLY A 191 -12.00 2.89 15.86
C GLY A 191 -12.94 2.09 14.96
N TYR A 192 -14.13 1.75 15.46
CA TYR A 192 -15.17 1.05 14.71
C TYR A 192 -15.70 1.84 13.51
N GLU A 193 -15.95 3.14 13.69
CA GLU A 193 -16.30 4.07 12.59
C GLU A 193 -15.28 3.96 11.44
N LYS A 194 -13.99 3.92 11.75
CA LYS A 194 -12.93 3.77 10.74
C LYS A 194 -12.82 2.37 10.14
N VAL A 195 -13.23 1.31 10.83
CA VAL A 195 -13.36 -0.02 10.21
C VAL A 195 -14.50 -0.02 9.20
N LEU A 196 -15.66 0.56 9.53
CA LEU A 196 -16.80 0.58 8.61
C LEU A 196 -16.65 1.58 7.46
N GLU A 197 -15.96 2.71 7.68
CA GLU A 197 -15.52 3.61 6.61
C GLU A 197 -14.62 2.89 5.60
N LEU A 198 -13.66 2.10 6.10
CA LEU A 198 -12.76 1.28 5.29
C LEU A 198 -13.51 0.14 4.58
N TYR A 199 -14.44 -0.51 5.27
CA TYR A 199 -15.26 -1.59 4.73
C TYR A 199 -16.16 -1.10 3.60
N CYS A 200 -17.04 -0.14 3.89
CA CYS A 200 -18.11 0.26 3.00
C CYS A 200 -17.65 1.21 1.90
N LEU A 201 -16.60 2.02 2.10
CA LEU A 201 -16.15 3.02 1.11
C LEU A 201 -14.87 2.64 0.37
N GLN A 202 -14.18 1.56 0.74
CA GLN A 202 -12.94 1.12 0.08
C GLN A 202 -12.95 -0.37 -0.27
N VAL A 203 -13.24 -1.28 0.69
CA VAL A 203 -13.18 -2.74 0.46
C VAL A 203 -14.33 -3.23 -0.43
N LEU A 204 -15.59 -2.98 -0.05
CA LEU A 204 -16.73 -3.45 -0.82
C LEU A 204 -16.84 -2.79 -2.22
N PRO A 205 -16.57 -1.48 -2.41
CA PRO A 205 -16.44 -0.88 -3.73
C PRO A 205 -15.34 -1.51 -4.61
N LYS A 206 -14.21 -1.91 -4.02
CA LYS A 206 -13.13 -2.64 -4.73
C LYS A 206 -13.53 -4.06 -5.15
N LEU A 207 -14.54 -4.65 -4.51
CA LEU A 207 -15.15 -5.93 -4.87
C LEU A 207 -16.39 -5.75 -5.78
N GLU A 208 -16.72 -4.52 -6.20
CA GLU A 208 -17.95 -4.13 -6.89
C GLU A 208 -19.26 -4.47 -6.12
N GLN A 209 -19.16 -4.71 -4.82
CA GLN A 209 -20.27 -5.11 -3.94
C GLN A 209 -21.03 -3.88 -3.39
N TRP A 210 -21.44 -2.99 -4.30
CA TRP A 210 -22.07 -1.70 -3.99
C TRP A 210 -23.41 -1.85 -3.25
N ASP A 211 -24.27 -2.75 -3.72
CA ASP A 211 -25.62 -2.93 -3.16
C ASP A 211 -25.55 -3.53 -1.75
N TYR A 212 -24.67 -4.52 -1.55
CA TYR A 212 -24.37 -5.09 -0.23
C TYR A 212 -23.76 -4.06 0.73
N ALA A 213 -22.93 -3.12 0.24
CA ALA A 213 -22.44 -2.01 1.05
C ALA A 213 -23.55 -1.01 1.44
N GLN A 214 -24.56 -0.81 0.59
CA GLN A 214 -25.74 -0.01 0.94
C GLN A 214 -26.63 -0.73 1.95
N GLU A 215 -26.92 -2.01 1.73
CA GLU A 215 -27.73 -2.87 2.60
C GLU A 215 -27.12 -2.99 4.01
N PHE A 216 -25.81 -3.23 4.09
CA PHE A 216 -25.08 -3.21 5.35
C PHE A 216 -25.25 -1.89 6.10
N LEU A 217 -25.11 -0.75 5.39
CA LEU A 217 -25.32 0.59 5.97
C LEU A 217 -26.80 0.92 6.27
N GLU A 218 -27.75 0.09 5.86
CA GLU A 218 -29.16 0.22 6.21
C GLU A 218 -29.47 -0.50 7.54
N TYR A 219 -29.04 -1.76 7.67
CA TYR A 219 -29.25 -2.58 8.87
C TYR A 219 -28.26 -2.33 10.02
N GLU A 220 -27.09 -1.73 9.77
CA GLU A 220 -26.10 -1.40 10.80
C GLU A 220 -26.72 -0.54 11.92
N GLY A 221 -26.84 -1.09 13.13
CA GLY A 221 -27.50 -0.44 14.27
C GLY A 221 -26.60 0.50 15.07
N GLU A 222 -25.29 0.21 15.16
CA GLU A 222 -24.39 0.79 16.16
C GLU A 222 -23.69 2.08 15.70
N LEU A 223 -23.68 2.38 14.40
CA LEU A 223 -23.21 3.69 13.90
C LEU A 223 -24.23 4.81 14.17
N PRO A 224 -23.80 6.00 14.63
CA PRO A 224 -24.65 7.18 14.69
C PRO A 224 -25.27 7.50 13.32
N ALA A 225 -26.58 7.80 13.29
CA ALA A 225 -27.31 8.00 12.04
C ALA A 225 -26.69 9.08 11.13
N THR A 226 -26.13 10.16 11.71
CA THR A 226 -25.44 11.22 10.96
C THR A 226 -24.19 10.73 10.24
N VAL A 227 -23.43 9.81 10.86
CA VAL A 227 -22.25 9.18 10.26
C VAL A 227 -22.68 8.18 9.18
N ARG A 228 -23.69 7.36 9.49
CA ARG A 228 -24.29 6.36 8.59
C ARG A 228 -24.77 6.99 7.28
N GLU A 229 -25.53 8.09 7.34
CA GLU A 229 -25.98 8.82 6.16
C GLU A 229 -24.83 9.53 5.42
N SER A 230 -23.78 9.97 6.12
CA SER A 230 -22.56 10.47 5.47
C SER A 230 -21.83 9.38 4.67
N PHE A 231 -21.82 8.14 5.17
CA PHE A 231 -21.26 6.99 4.46
C PHE A 231 -22.14 6.62 3.26
N LYS A 232 -23.47 6.50 3.41
CA LYS A 232 -24.40 6.25 2.29
C LYS A 232 -24.26 7.31 1.18
N LYS A 233 -24.14 8.59 1.55
CA LYS A 233 -23.90 9.68 0.58
C LYS A 233 -22.54 9.56 -0.11
N SER A 234 -21.49 9.21 0.64
CA SER A 234 -20.15 9.02 0.08
C SER A 234 -20.09 7.83 -0.88
N LEU A 235 -20.72 6.70 -0.51
CA LEU A 235 -20.85 5.49 -1.31
C LEU A 235 -21.54 5.79 -2.66
N LYS A 236 -22.68 6.48 -2.63
CA LYS A 236 -23.41 6.88 -3.86
C LYS A 236 -22.60 7.85 -4.73
N SER A 237 -21.81 8.74 -4.13
CA SER A 237 -20.89 9.62 -4.87
C SER A 237 -19.78 8.84 -5.57
N LEU A 238 -19.17 7.86 -4.88
CA LEU A 238 -18.12 6.99 -5.44
C LEU A 238 -18.68 6.08 -6.54
N GLN A 239 -19.89 5.54 -6.36
CA GLN A 239 -20.57 4.71 -7.36
C GLN A 239 -20.85 5.52 -8.63
N ALA A 240 -21.35 6.75 -8.49
CA ALA A 240 -21.57 7.66 -9.62
C ALA A 240 -20.27 8.02 -10.34
N GLU A 241 -19.19 8.33 -9.60
CA GLU A 241 -17.86 8.63 -10.16
C GLU A 241 -17.31 7.44 -10.99
N VAL A 242 -17.40 6.22 -10.44
CA VAL A 242 -16.97 5.00 -11.15
C VAL A 242 -17.83 4.75 -12.39
N MET A 243 -19.16 4.88 -12.30
CA MET A 243 -20.05 4.69 -13.45
C MET A 243 -19.81 5.73 -14.56
N SER A 244 -19.58 7.00 -14.21
CA SER A 244 -19.18 8.02 -15.18
C SER A 244 -17.82 7.72 -15.81
N SER A 245 -16.84 7.21 -15.05
CA SER A 245 -15.53 6.81 -15.63
C SER A 245 -15.61 5.57 -16.54
N ARG A 246 -16.66 4.75 -16.40
CA ARG A 246 -16.92 3.56 -17.23
C ARG A 246 -17.68 3.87 -18.51
N GLN A 247 -18.26 5.07 -18.67
CA GLN A 247 -18.85 5.45 -19.95
C GLN A 247 -17.73 5.62 -20.99
N PRO A 248 -17.71 4.83 -22.09
CA PRO A 248 -16.74 5.05 -23.15
C PRO A 248 -17.00 6.42 -23.77
N ASN A 249 -15.95 7.21 -23.99
CA ASN A 249 -16.03 8.51 -24.66
C ASN A 249 -16.37 8.34 -26.14
N HIS A 250 -17.63 8.02 -26.42
CA HIS A 250 -18.22 7.85 -27.76
C HIS A 250 -18.46 9.21 -28.45
N SER A 251 -17.50 10.11 -28.30
CA SER A 251 -17.45 11.46 -28.88
C SER A 251 -16.27 11.57 -29.85
N LEU A 252 -16.21 10.66 -30.82
CA LEU A 252 -15.54 10.96 -32.08
C LEU A 252 -16.47 11.87 -32.89
N PRO A 253 -16.16 13.16 -33.08
CA PRO A 253 -16.90 13.97 -34.04
C PRO A 253 -16.58 13.43 -35.44
N LEU A 254 -17.53 12.71 -36.04
CA LEU A 254 -17.55 12.46 -37.47
C LEU A 254 -17.77 13.81 -38.17
N SER A 255 -16.67 14.51 -38.46
CA SER A 255 -16.68 15.74 -39.24
C SER A 255 -17.37 15.49 -40.58
N PRO A 256 -18.52 16.13 -40.87
CA PRO A 256 -19.16 16.00 -42.17
C PRO A 256 -18.34 16.79 -43.19
N SER A 257 -17.45 16.10 -43.91
CA SER A 257 -16.64 16.68 -44.99
C SER A 257 -17.51 17.09 -46.18
N SER A 258 -18.17 18.23 -46.05
CA SER A 258 -19.02 18.83 -47.07
C SER A 258 -18.17 19.45 -48.19
N LEU A 259 -17.87 18.67 -49.23
CA LEU A 259 -17.47 19.19 -50.53
C LEU A 259 -18.42 18.68 -51.60
N GLN A 260 -18.94 19.63 -52.39
CA GLN A 260 -19.94 19.39 -53.43
C GLN A 260 -19.30 19.07 -54.79
N SER A 261 -20.15 18.69 -55.74
CA SER A 261 -19.91 18.65 -57.19
C SER A 261 -18.91 17.61 -57.73
N SER A 262 -19.47 16.51 -58.24
CA SER A 262 -19.23 16.15 -59.65
C SER A 262 -20.48 15.49 -60.22
N LEU A 263 -21.03 16.07 -61.29
CA LEU A 263 -22.19 15.55 -62.01
C LEU A 263 -21.72 14.60 -63.12
N ARG A 264 -22.17 13.34 -63.10
CA ARG A 264 -22.22 12.51 -64.31
C ARG A 264 -23.35 11.47 -64.22
N SER A 265 -24.46 11.77 -64.91
CA SER A 265 -25.46 10.79 -65.30
C SER A 265 -24.86 9.79 -66.30
N TYR A 266 -25.34 8.54 -66.31
CA TYR A 266 -26.05 8.01 -67.49
C TYR A 266 -26.71 6.64 -67.26
N SER A 267 -27.95 6.54 -67.78
CA SER A 267 -28.68 5.33 -68.23
C SER A 267 -29.36 4.40 -67.20
N PRO A 268 -30.61 3.95 -67.48
CA PRO A 268 -31.41 3.05 -66.61
C PRO A 268 -31.63 1.64 -67.21
N ALA A 269 -32.07 0.70 -66.35
CA ALA A 269 -32.84 -0.49 -66.74
C ALA A 269 -33.71 -0.97 -65.54
N PRO A 270 -35.01 -1.32 -65.71
CA PRO A 270 -35.89 -1.73 -64.61
C PRO A 270 -36.16 -3.24 -64.54
N SER A 271 -36.14 -3.82 -63.33
CA SER A 271 -36.73 -5.11 -62.90
C SER A 271 -36.37 -5.38 -61.42
N THR A 272 -37.14 -6.06 -60.57
CA THR A 272 -38.56 -6.50 -60.59
C THR A 272 -39.01 -6.71 -59.13
N SER A 273 -40.31 -6.68 -58.85
CA SER A 273 -40.85 -6.84 -57.50
C SER A 273 -40.81 -8.28 -56.97
N SER A 274 -40.34 -8.46 -55.73
CA SER A 274 -40.72 -9.52 -54.78
C SER A 274 -40.06 -9.25 -53.42
N SER A 275 -40.52 -9.67 -52.24
CA SER A 275 -41.81 -10.04 -51.65
C SER A 275 -41.50 -10.90 -50.42
N SER A 276 -42.17 -10.63 -49.29
CA SER A 276 -42.47 -11.58 -48.20
C SER A 276 -41.35 -12.16 -47.28
N SER A 277 -41.35 -11.63 -46.05
CA SER A 277 -41.80 -12.36 -44.83
C SER A 277 -40.85 -13.18 -43.94
N SER A 278 -41.32 -13.28 -42.67
CA SER A 278 -40.96 -14.18 -41.56
C SER A 278 -39.64 -13.87 -40.81
N LEU A 279 -39.58 -13.72 -39.47
CA LEU A 279 -40.17 -14.44 -38.32
C LEU A 279 -39.57 -15.83 -38.03
N SER A 280 -39.44 -16.12 -36.72
CA SER A 280 -39.10 -17.41 -36.09
C SER A 280 -37.61 -17.80 -36.13
N THR A 281 -37.02 -18.47 -35.12
CA THR A 281 -37.42 -18.72 -33.71
C THR A 281 -36.19 -19.06 -32.85
N THR A 282 -36.39 -19.13 -31.54
CA THR A 282 -35.53 -19.80 -30.55
C THR A 282 -34.85 -21.10 -31.04
N SER A 283 -33.56 -21.29 -30.72
CA SER A 283 -32.85 -22.57 -30.87
C SER A 283 -32.43 -23.10 -29.50
N THR A 284 -32.96 -24.27 -29.15
CA THR A 284 -32.63 -25.01 -27.91
C THR A 284 -32.17 -26.40 -28.30
N ASN A 285 -30.87 -26.69 -28.16
CA ASN A 285 -30.32 -28.01 -28.50
C ASN A 285 -30.15 -28.86 -27.24
N THR A 286 -30.99 -29.90 -27.12
CA THR A 286 -30.87 -30.97 -26.12
C THR A 286 -30.92 -32.30 -26.87
N ILE A 287 -29.90 -33.15 -26.74
CA ILE A 287 -29.81 -34.40 -27.52
C ILE A 287 -29.58 -35.60 -26.59
N VAL A 288 -30.62 -36.45 -26.51
CA VAL A 288 -30.74 -37.76 -25.85
C VAL A 288 -31.80 -38.50 -26.71
N PRO A 289 -31.70 -39.79 -27.10
CA PRO A 289 -31.27 -40.91 -26.27
C PRO A 289 -30.34 -41.94 -26.98
N SER A 290 -29.98 -43.06 -26.33
CA SER A 290 -30.72 -44.32 -26.51
C SER A 290 -30.43 -45.33 -25.39
N THR A 291 -31.39 -46.22 -25.12
CA THR A 291 -31.42 -47.14 -23.97
C THR A 291 -31.19 -48.60 -24.34
N VAL A 292 -30.51 -49.37 -23.47
CA VAL A 292 -30.67 -50.84 -23.37
C VAL A 292 -30.94 -51.21 -21.90
N ARG A 293 -31.56 -52.37 -21.68
CA ARG A 293 -32.39 -52.69 -20.50
C ARG A 293 -31.91 -53.99 -19.83
N GLY A 294 -31.66 -53.98 -18.52
CA GLY A 294 -31.24 -55.19 -17.76
C GLY A 294 -31.45 -55.06 -16.25
N LEU A 295 -32.36 -55.88 -15.71
CA LEU A 295 -32.59 -56.15 -14.28
C LEU A 295 -32.24 -57.64 -14.01
N PRO A 296 -32.24 -58.19 -12.77
CA PRO A 296 -32.74 -57.64 -11.49
C PRO A 296 -31.79 -57.81 -10.27
N ARG A 297 -32.27 -57.41 -9.06
CA ARG A 297 -32.05 -58.00 -7.69
C ARG A 297 -30.64 -58.52 -7.30
N SER A 298 -30.09 -58.26 -6.09
CA SER A 298 -30.76 -58.13 -4.78
C SER A 298 -29.85 -57.64 -3.64
N HIS A 299 -30.42 -56.84 -2.72
CA HIS A 299 -30.15 -56.72 -1.27
C HIS A 299 -28.72 -56.38 -0.73
N PRO A 300 -28.60 -55.85 0.52
CA PRO A 300 -27.40 -55.15 0.99
C PRO A 300 -26.53 -55.96 1.97
N THR A 301 -25.30 -55.49 2.24
CA THR A 301 -24.60 -55.68 3.54
C THR A 301 -23.49 -54.64 3.76
N LEU A 302 -23.44 -54.19 5.02
CA LEU A 302 -22.42 -53.53 5.84
C LEU A 302 -20.98 -53.24 5.32
N THR A 303 -20.48 -52.08 5.78
CA THR A 303 -19.15 -51.74 6.35
C THR A 303 -18.25 -52.88 6.88
N PRO A 304 -16.94 -52.66 7.20
CA PRO A 304 -16.09 -51.46 7.09
C PRO A 304 -14.65 -51.74 6.55
N LEU A 305 -13.71 -50.82 6.86
CA LEU A 305 -12.26 -51.01 7.15
C LEU A 305 -11.23 -50.57 6.10
N THR A 306 -10.30 -49.74 6.60
CA THR A 306 -8.94 -49.54 6.09
C THR A 306 -8.10 -50.80 6.26
N PRO A 307 -7.00 -50.93 5.50
CA PRO A 307 -5.71 -50.78 6.18
C PRO A 307 -4.70 -49.91 5.42
N ALA A 308 -3.65 -49.47 6.12
CA ALA A 308 -2.47 -48.85 5.53
C ALA A 308 -1.34 -49.88 5.34
N ASN A 309 -0.63 -49.81 4.21
CA ASN A 309 0.70 -50.38 3.89
C ASN A 309 0.94 -50.22 2.37
N ALA A 310 2.14 -50.25 1.80
CA ALA A 310 3.49 -49.94 2.30
C ALA A 310 4.46 -49.82 1.09
N SER A 311 5.63 -49.21 1.30
CA SER A 311 6.93 -49.40 0.61
C SER A 311 7.03 -49.77 -0.89
N THR A 312 7.72 -48.93 -1.67
CA THR A 312 8.79 -49.28 -2.66
C THR A 312 9.35 -47.96 -3.25
N THR A 313 10.63 -47.67 -3.51
CA THR A 313 11.95 -48.35 -3.63
C THR A 313 12.36 -48.89 -5.02
N SER A 314 12.81 -48.00 -5.90
CA SER A 314 13.74 -48.19 -7.03
C SER A 314 14.38 -46.81 -7.37
N LEU A 315 15.66 -46.61 -7.74
CA LEU A 315 16.57 -47.28 -8.70
C LEU A 315 16.14 -47.06 -10.17
N SER A 316 16.92 -46.49 -11.11
CA SER A 316 18.26 -45.84 -11.14
C SER A 316 18.20 -44.69 -12.21
N SER A 317 19.22 -43.96 -12.69
CA SER A 317 20.70 -43.99 -12.78
C SER A 317 21.24 -42.54 -12.74
N ASP A 318 22.50 -42.16 -12.48
CA ASP A 318 23.85 -42.62 -12.89
C ASP A 318 24.28 -42.22 -14.32
N SER A 319 25.16 -41.21 -14.41
CA SER A 319 26.18 -41.04 -15.46
C SER A 319 27.32 -40.14 -14.95
N THR A 320 28.56 -40.39 -15.39
CA THR A 320 29.78 -39.73 -14.91
C THR A 320 30.57 -39.10 -16.04
N ALA A 321 31.06 -37.85 -15.87
CA ALA A 321 32.06 -37.26 -16.76
C ALA A 321 32.97 -36.23 -16.03
N THR A 322 34.28 -36.43 -16.11
CA THR A 322 35.31 -35.41 -15.82
C THR A 322 36.45 -35.55 -16.83
N PRO A 323 37.12 -34.45 -17.21
CA PRO A 323 38.59 -34.51 -17.18
C PRO A 323 39.30 -33.19 -16.83
N ARG A 324 40.23 -33.30 -15.86
CA ARG A 324 41.57 -32.69 -15.69
C ARG A 324 41.92 -31.21 -16.06
N PRO A 325 42.97 -30.63 -15.41
CA PRO A 325 43.38 -29.23 -15.56
C PRO A 325 44.57 -29.02 -16.52
N SER A 326 44.93 -27.75 -16.75
CA SER A 326 46.23 -27.32 -17.29
C SER A 326 46.89 -26.27 -16.36
N SER A 327 48.22 -26.10 -16.46
CA SER A 327 49.06 -25.32 -15.54
C SER A 327 49.64 -24.04 -16.17
N GLY A 328 49.87 -22.99 -15.37
CA GLY A 328 50.37 -21.71 -15.87
C GLY A 328 50.80 -20.69 -14.80
N HIS A 329 51.95 -20.94 -14.16
CA HIS A 329 52.79 -19.89 -13.53
C HIS A 329 53.83 -19.40 -14.58
N PRO A 330 54.57 -18.27 -14.42
CA PRO A 330 54.99 -17.66 -13.13
C PRO A 330 55.06 -16.11 -13.11
N VAL A 331 55.84 -15.60 -12.14
CA VAL A 331 56.57 -14.32 -12.04
C VAL A 331 56.14 -13.41 -10.90
N LEU A 332 56.95 -13.43 -9.83
CA LEU A 332 57.08 -12.35 -8.85
C LEU A 332 58.00 -11.26 -9.43
N ARG A 333 57.65 -9.99 -9.26
CA ARG A 333 58.65 -8.90 -9.18
C ARG A 333 58.20 -7.84 -8.19
N SER A 334 59.15 -7.30 -7.45
CA SER A 334 58.92 -6.54 -6.22
C SER A 334 59.26 -5.05 -6.35
N ARG A 335 58.86 -4.30 -5.32
CA ARG A 335 59.60 -3.17 -4.69
C ARG A 335 59.43 -1.76 -5.30
N THR A 336 59.02 -0.82 -4.42
CA THR A 336 59.47 0.60 -4.31
C THR A 336 59.16 1.56 -5.49
N THR A 337 59.00 2.89 -5.31
CA THR A 337 59.20 3.78 -4.13
C THR A 337 58.26 5.01 -4.19
N GLU A 338 58.29 5.82 -3.13
CA GLU A 338 58.37 7.30 -3.13
C GLU A 338 58.68 8.01 -4.47
N SER A 339 58.29 9.28 -4.71
CA SER A 339 57.47 10.27 -3.99
C SER A 339 57.18 11.48 -4.91
N SER A 340 56.45 12.49 -4.41
CA SER A 340 56.50 13.90 -4.90
C SER A 340 55.95 14.16 -6.31
N SER A 341 55.72 15.38 -6.78
CA SER A 341 55.14 16.61 -6.18
C SER A 341 54.86 17.61 -7.33
N THR A 342 54.08 18.68 -7.10
CA THR A 342 54.04 19.92 -7.94
C THR A 342 53.62 19.76 -9.43
N SER A 343 53.39 20.79 -10.26
CA SER A 343 52.73 22.11 -10.08
C SER A 343 52.52 22.75 -11.47
N PHE A 344 51.38 23.44 -11.69
CA PHE A 344 51.22 24.50 -12.73
C PHE A 344 51.38 24.02 -14.21
N SER A 345 51.08 24.76 -15.28
CA SER A 345 50.07 25.82 -15.53
C SER A 345 49.81 25.96 -17.06
N SER A 346 48.65 26.51 -17.43
CA SER A 346 48.34 27.34 -18.63
C SER A 346 49.11 27.19 -19.97
N THR A 347 48.37 26.90 -21.06
CA THR A 347 48.24 27.71 -22.32
C THR A 347 47.12 27.08 -23.18
N VAL A 348 46.12 27.79 -23.74
CA VAL A 348 46.13 28.76 -24.87
C VAL A 348 46.67 28.12 -26.15
N SER A 349 45.86 27.60 -27.08
CA SER A 349 44.97 28.31 -28.04
C SER A 349 44.13 27.25 -28.82
N ASN A 350 43.23 27.49 -29.80
CA ASN A 350 43.20 28.51 -30.86
C ASN A 350 41.81 28.70 -31.53
N PHE A 351 41.69 29.64 -32.49
CA PHE A 351 40.43 30.13 -33.11
C PHE A 351 39.92 29.36 -34.35
N THR A 352 38.59 29.25 -34.47
CA THR A 352 37.73 29.54 -35.66
C THR A 352 36.30 29.85 -35.15
N ARG A 353 35.49 30.85 -35.54
CA ARG A 353 35.36 31.92 -36.57
C ARG A 353 34.20 31.66 -37.56
N SER A 354 33.37 32.72 -37.75
CA SER A 354 32.08 32.75 -38.49
C SER A 354 30.91 32.10 -37.72
N HIS A 355 29.63 32.46 -37.90
CA HIS A 355 29.00 33.43 -38.83
C HIS A 355 27.77 34.11 -38.15
N PRO A 356 27.54 35.44 -38.29
CA PRO A 356 26.39 36.11 -37.66
C PRO A 356 25.19 36.22 -38.62
N GLN A 357 24.15 35.42 -38.43
CA GLN A 357 22.89 35.55 -39.19
C GLN A 357 21.84 36.31 -38.36
N ALA A 358 21.49 37.52 -38.78
CA ALA A 358 20.43 38.31 -38.15
C ALA A 358 19.04 37.77 -38.58
N ALA A 359 18.29 37.21 -37.65
CA ALA A 359 16.90 36.79 -37.86
C ALA A 359 15.94 37.83 -37.27
N ALA A 360 14.97 38.28 -38.08
CA ALA A 360 14.05 39.35 -37.69
C ALA A 360 13.04 38.89 -36.61
N LEU A 361 12.75 39.80 -35.67
CA LEU A 361 11.76 39.58 -34.61
C LEU A 361 10.34 39.47 -35.20
N ARG A 362 9.68 38.33 -34.98
CA ARG A 362 8.22 38.21 -35.06
C ARG A 362 7.65 38.24 -33.64
N PRO A 363 6.59 39.05 -33.36
CA PRO A 363 5.97 39.07 -32.04
C PRO A 363 5.17 37.77 -31.83
N THR A 364 5.72 36.84 -31.06
CA THR A 364 4.96 35.70 -30.53
C THR A 364 4.10 36.15 -29.36
N ASN A 365 2.87 35.64 -29.28
CA ASN A 365 1.91 36.05 -28.26
C ASN A 365 2.47 35.85 -26.84
N LEU A 366 2.43 36.89 -26.01
CA LEU A 366 2.90 36.83 -24.62
C LEU A 366 1.99 35.90 -23.80
N SER A 367 2.36 34.63 -23.74
CA SER A 367 1.81 33.70 -22.74
C SER A 367 2.04 34.26 -21.34
N THR A 368 1.04 34.13 -20.46
CA THR A 368 1.17 34.49 -19.03
C THR A 368 2.34 33.79 -18.36
N TYR A 369 2.70 32.59 -18.82
CA TYR A 369 3.89 31.86 -18.39
C TYR A 369 5.21 32.61 -18.67
N ALA A 370 5.29 33.38 -19.77
CA ALA A 370 6.48 34.17 -20.10
C ALA A 370 6.64 35.36 -19.13
N LEU A 371 5.54 36.04 -18.77
CA LEU A 371 5.53 37.11 -17.76
C LEU A 371 5.90 36.58 -16.37
N ILE A 372 5.36 35.41 -15.98
CA ILE A 372 5.70 34.72 -14.72
C ILE A 372 7.18 34.30 -14.71
N LYS A 373 7.70 33.74 -15.80
CA LYS A 373 9.10 33.34 -15.91
C LYS A 373 10.05 34.55 -15.88
N ALA A 374 9.67 35.66 -16.52
CA ALA A 374 10.45 36.91 -16.49
C ALA A 374 10.47 37.55 -15.09
N SER A 375 9.36 37.55 -14.35
CA SER A 375 9.32 38.10 -12.99
C SER A 375 10.04 37.22 -11.96
N LEU A 376 10.11 35.90 -12.18
CA LEU A 376 10.86 34.97 -11.32
C LEU A 376 12.36 34.88 -11.65
N ALA A 377 12.78 35.21 -12.87
CA ALA A 377 14.18 35.13 -13.32
C ALA A 377 15.21 35.77 -12.36
N PRO A 378 15.05 37.02 -11.86
CA PRO A 378 16.03 37.63 -10.96
C PRO A 378 16.08 37.00 -9.56
N TYR A 379 15.08 36.20 -9.17
CA TYR A 379 15.04 35.48 -7.89
C TYR A 379 15.55 34.04 -7.99
N LEU A 380 15.80 33.55 -9.21
CA LEU A 380 16.37 32.22 -9.49
C LEU A 380 17.90 32.26 -9.68
N THR A 381 18.49 33.45 -9.83
CA THR A 381 19.94 33.67 -9.95
C THR A 381 20.62 34.08 -8.65
N THR A 382 19.87 34.34 -7.58
CA THR A 382 20.42 34.59 -6.24
C THR A 382 21.01 33.31 -5.62
N SER A 383 21.71 33.46 -4.48
CA SER A 383 22.41 32.33 -3.86
C SER A 383 21.49 31.15 -3.54
N LYS A 384 22.03 29.92 -3.56
CA LYS A 384 21.26 28.67 -3.32
C LYS A 384 20.41 28.70 -2.04
N VAL A 385 20.83 29.47 -1.03
CA VAL A 385 20.09 29.69 0.22
C VAL A 385 18.80 30.49 -0.02
N SER A 386 18.85 31.55 -0.85
CA SER A 386 17.68 32.34 -1.25
C SER A 386 16.65 31.48 -1.98
N THR A 387 17.08 30.63 -2.91
CA THR A 387 16.21 29.69 -3.62
C THR A 387 15.56 28.69 -2.66
N PHE A 388 16.32 28.15 -1.70
CA PHE A 388 15.79 27.27 -0.65
C PHE A 388 14.75 27.96 0.24
N VAL A 389 15.01 29.19 0.71
CA VAL A 389 14.06 29.95 1.53
C VAL A 389 12.78 30.26 0.74
N LEU A 390 12.90 30.64 -0.54
CA LEU A 390 11.74 30.89 -1.40
C LEU A 390 10.87 29.62 -1.54
N LEU A 391 11.49 28.48 -1.84
CA LEU A 391 10.79 27.24 -2.16
C LEU A 391 10.23 26.54 -0.90
N PHE A 392 10.99 26.48 0.20
CA PHE A 392 10.62 25.74 1.41
C PHE A 392 10.02 26.59 2.54
N VAL A 393 10.06 27.92 2.47
CA VAL A 393 9.43 28.82 3.47
C VAL A 393 8.35 29.69 2.84
N VAL A 394 8.66 30.43 1.76
CA VAL A 394 7.73 31.41 1.19
C VAL A 394 6.54 30.73 0.48
N ILE A 395 6.78 29.74 -0.38
CA ILE A 395 5.70 29.02 -1.07
C ILE A 395 4.72 28.33 -0.09
N PRO A 396 5.16 27.59 0.95
CA PRO A 396 4.27 27.05 1.96
C PRO A 396 3.46 28.11 2.73
N VAL A 397 4.08 29.23 3.14
CA VAL A 397 3.39 30.31 3.85
C VAL A 397 2.32 30.96 2.98
N ILE A 398 2.62 31.30 1.72
CA ILE A 398 1.63 31.84 0.78
C ILE A 398 0.50 30.84 0.56
N SER A 399 0.81 29.55 0.38
CA SER A 399 -0.19 28.48 0.22
C SER A 399 -1.12 28.37 1.43
N LEU A 400 -0.58 28.50 2.64
CA LEU A 400 -1.35 28.50 3.89
C LEU A 400 -2.23 29.75 4.00
N MET A 401 -1.73 30.93 3.65
CA MET A 401 -2.52 32.18 3.60
C MET A 401 -3.64 32.12 2.55
N VAL A 402 -3.39 31.57 1.36
CA VAL A 402 -4.43 31.37 0.32
C VAL A 402 -5.48 30.36 0.79
N ARG A 403 -5.07 29.23 1.39
CA ARG A 403 -5.98 28.22 1.97
C ARG A 403 -6.82 28.80 3.11
N ALA A 404 -6.26 29.69 3.92
CA ALA A 404 -6.97 30.43 4.96
C ALA A 404 -7.95 31.47 4.38
N ARG A 405 -7.54 32.23 3.35
CA ARG A 405 -8.39 33.21 2.65
C ARG A 405 -9.58 32.54 1.97
N HIS A 406 -9.37 31.42 1.27
CA HIS A 406 -10.46 30.64 0.67
C HIS A 406 -11.43 30.10 1.72
N ARG A 407 -10.95 29.65 2.89
CA ARG A 407 -11.83 29.25 4.00
C ARG A 407 -12.65 30.42 4.54
N ARG A 408 -12.07 31.62 4.69
CA ARG A 408 -12.80 32.83 5.08
C ARG A 408 -13.83 33.26 4.03
N GLN A 409 -13.48 33.23 2.74
CA GLN A 409 -14.42 33.56 1.65
C GLN A 409 -15.60 32.58 1.58
N LYS A 410 -15.37 31.28 1.71
CA LYS A 410 -16.45 30.27 1.78
C LYS A 410 -17.33 30.39 3.02
N ALA A 411 -16.88 31.07 4.08
CA ALA A 411 -17.69 31.38 5.25
C ALA A 411 -18.50 32.69 5.11
N LEU A 412 -18.18 33.53 4.10
CA LEU A 412 -18.86 34.80 3.80
C LEU A 412 -19.79 34.70 2.58
N SER A 413 -19.68 33.64 1.77
CA SER A 413 -20.52 33.40 0.59
C SER A 413 -21.77 32.56 0.87
N LEU A 414 -22.33 32.66 2.08
CA LEU A 414 -23.58 32.00 2.50
C LEU A 414 -24.67 33.07 2.66
N PRO A 415 -25.68 33.14 1.76
CA PRO A 415 -26.70 34.17 1.81
C PRO A 415 -27.82 33.82 2.82
N GLY A 416 -27.99 34.69 3.82
CA GLY A 416 -29.17 34.70 4.70
C GLY A 416 -29.12 33.74 5.90
N GLY A 417 -29.18 34.30 7.11
CA GLY A 417 -29.34 33.53 8.35
C GLY A 417 -28.77 34.26 9.57
N ASN A 418 -29.64 34.69 10.49
CA ASN A 418 -29.24 35.39 11.72
C ASN A 418 -28.61 34.44 12.74
N ALA A 419 -27.33 34.11 12.58
CA ALA A 419 -26.57 33.31 13.52
C ALA A 419 -26.25 34.12 14.80
N SER A 420 -26.86 33.75 15.93
CA SER A 420 -26.68 34.46 17.20
C SER A 420 -25.27 34.32 17.80
N SER A 421 -24.86 35.32 18.60
CA SER A 421 -23.53 35.40 19.22
C SER A 421 -23.16 34.19 20.10
N ALA A 422 -24.14 33.39 20.54
CA ALA A 422 -23.93 32.18 21.34
C ALA A 422 -23.07 31.12 20.62
N GLU A 423 -23.15 31.00 19.29
CA GLU A 423 -22.38 29.99 18.55
C GLU A 423 -20.90 30.39 18.40
N LEU A 424 -20.60 31.70 18.39
CA LEU A 424 -19.24 32.22 18.36
C LEU A 424 -18.51 31.91 19.69
N ALA A 425 -19.21 32.06 20.83
CA ALA A 425 -18.70 31.67 22.14
C ALA A 425 -18.44 30.16 22.26
N ARG A 426 -19.36 29.31 21.76
CA ARG A 426 -19.16 27.85 21.72
C ARG A 426 -17.92 27.45 20.89
N ARG A 427 -17.67 28.11 19.76
CA ARG A 427 -16.48 27.86 18.93
C ARG A 427 -15.18 28.33 19.56
N GLN A 428 -15.18 29.37 20.39
CA GLN A 428 -13.98 29.77 21.13
C GLN A 428 -13.64 28.77 22.25
N LEU A 429 -14.64 28.26 22.99
CA LEU A 429 -14.41 27.26 24.04
C LEU A 429 -13.90 25.91 23.49
N GLN A 430 -14.38 25.47 22.32
CA GLN A 430 -13.87 24.25 21.67
C GLN A 430 -12.46 24.39 21.05
N ALA A 431 -11.90 25.59 20.96
CA ALA A 431 -10.55 25.83 20.44
C ALA A 431 -9.46 25.79 21.54
N GLY A 432 -9.83 25.74 22.82
CA GLY A 432 -8.92 26.01 23.94
C GLY A 432 -8.22 24.81 24.60
N VAL A 433 -8.43 23.57 24.15
CA VAL A 433 -7.94 22.37 24.86
C VAL A 433 -7.18 21.40 23.94
N GLY A 434 -5.91 21.14 24.27
CA GLY A 434 -5.15 19.98 23.78
C GLY A 434 -4.15 20.25 22.64
N ASP A 435 -2.99 20.84 22.95
CA ASP A 435 -1.90 21.12 22.00
C ASP A 435 -1.08 19.85 21.56
N ALA A 436 -1.73 18.69 21.57
CA ALA A 436 -1.18 17.43 21.04
C ALA A 436 -1.51 17.22 19.54
N GLY A 437 -2.23 18.17 18.91
CA GLY A 437 -2.89 17.98 17.61
C GLY A 437 -2.02 18.23 16.36
N LEU A 438 -0.87 18.90 16.48
CA LEU A 438 -0.09 19.35 15.32
C LEU A 438 0.64 18.21 14.62
N PHE A 439 1.36 17.36 15.36
CA PHE A 439 2.21 16.32 14.76
C PHE A 439 1.40 15.23 14.02
N GLY A 440 0.22 14.86 14.56
CA GLY A 440 -0.68 13.92 13.90
C GLY A 440 -1.30 14.46 12.60
N ARG A 441 -1.62 15.76 12.55
CA ARG A 441 -2.05 16.42 11.30
C ARG A 441 -0.92 16.56 10.29
N ALA A 442 0.27 16.95 10.74
CA ALA A 442 1.46 17.02 9.89
C ALA A 442 1.80 15.66 9.26
N TRP A 443 1.72 14.58 10.03
CA TRP A 443 1.94 13.22 9.51
C TRP A 443 0.86 12.83 8.48
N GLY A 444 -0.42 13.11 8.78
CA GLY A 444 -1.52 12.84 7.85
C GLY A 444 -1.43 13.62 6.54
N GLU A 445 -1.11 14.92 6.59
CA GLU A 445 -0.88 15.71 5.36
C GLU A 445 0.42 15.31 4.65
N MET A 446 1.49 14.90 5.35
CA MET A 446 2.73 14.44 4.70
C MET A 446 2.55 13.09 3.98
N VAL A 447 1.89 12.10 4.60
CA VAL A 447 1.55 10.82 3.96
C VAL A 447 0.67 11.07 2.73
N ARG A 448 -0.29 11.99 2.82
CA ARG A 448 -1.13 12.36 1.68
C ARG A 448 -0.32 13.05 0.57
N VAL A 449 0.53 14.02 0.88
CA VAL A 449 1.36 14.71 -0.11
C VAL A 449 2.31 13.73 -0.81
N VAL A 450 2.91 12.79 -0.08
CA VAL A 450 3.74 11.73 -0.69
C VAL A 450 2.89 10.83 -1.60
N SER A 451 1.69 10.44 -1.18
CA SER A 451 0.76 9.63 -1.98
C SER A 451 0.31 10.34 -3.26
N ASP A 452 -0.13 11.60 -3.17
CA ASP A 452 -0.54 12.42 -4.31
C ASP A 452 0.67 12.70 -5.26
N THR A 453 1.89 12.91 -4.71
CA THR A 453 3.12 13.09 -5.51
C THR A 453 3.51 11.81 -6.26
N VAL A 454 3.45 10.64 -5.61
CA VAL A 454 3.72 9.34 -6.26
C VAL A 454 2.66 9.04 -7.32
N ARG A 455 1.38 9.36 -7.06
CA ARG A 455 0.29 9.18 -8.02
C ARG A 455 0.43 10.09 -9.25
N MET A 456 0.91 11.31 -9.08
CA MET A 456 1.21 12.21 -10.20
C MET A 456 2.51 11.84 -10.94
N ALA A 457 3.53 11.33 -10.25
CA ALA A 457 4.78 10.88 -10.89
C ALA A 457 4.61 9.56 -11.68
N GLY A 458 3.69 8.68 -11.26
CA GLY A 458 3.32 7.47 -11.99
C GLY A 458 2.35 7.70 -13.16
N SER A 459 1.68 8.85 -13.20
CA SER A 459 0.78 9.26 -14.29
C SER A 459 1.58 9.80 -15.49
N GLY A 460 2.36 8.92 -16.13
CA GLY A 460 3.17 9.24 -17.30
C GLY A 460 2.34 9.86 -18.43
N LEU A 461 2.91 10.86 -19.09
CA LEU A 461 2.28 11.59 -20.19
C LEU A 461 2.39 10.78 -21.48
N VAL A 462 1.27 10.18 -21.90
CA VAL A 462 1.05 9.42 -23.15
C VAL A 462 -0.29 9.86 -23.72
#